data_AF-A0A0T7APR6-F1
#
_entry.id   AF-A0A0T7APR6-F1
#
_cell.length_a   1.000
_cell.length_b   1.000
_cell.length_c   1.000
_cell.angle_alpha   90.00
_cell.angle_beta   90.00
_cell.angle_gamma   90.00
#
_symmetry.space_group_name_H-M   'P 1'
#
loop_
_entity.id
_entity.type
_entity.pdbx_description
1 polymer ?
#
loop_
_entity_poly.entity_id
_entity_poly.type
_entity_poly.pdbx_seq_one_letter_code
_entity_poly.pdbx_strand_id
1 'polypeptide(L)'
;MPIEELDVNDTLQLKDNSIVVIDNKIIFSTFIKVYNLEIEDNENYYVTEGGVLVHNGCREEYVGRTPGKNSRTGREVFDRMLKSDPPTARIKNEFGEAVKEFWDADNKVWRDISEADMGHIHDAVTYWNETGRYLGAKSKEVCKWMLSSDNYILEYYKTNRSKGAILGQTTTYLPPF
;
A
#
# COMPACT_ATOMS: atom_id res chain seq x y z
N MET A 1 -9.65 9.28 9.42
CA MET A 1 -10.88 9.07 10.20
C MET A 1 -11.80 8.25 9.33
N PRO A 2 -12.14 7.01 9.74
CA PRO A 2 -13.14 6.19 9.07
C PRO A 2 -14.49 6.90 9.01
N ILE A 3 -15.28 6.61 7.97
CA ILE A 3 -16.62 7.21 7.82
C ILE A 3 -17.58 6.76 8.94
N GLU A 4 -17.27 5.63 9.57
CA GLU A 4 -17.97 5.07 10.72
C GLU A 4 -17.75 5.89 12.00
N GLU A 5 -16.63 6.58 12.12
CA GLU A 5 -16.27 7.40 13.30
C GLU A 5 -16.78 8.85 13.20
N LEU A 6 -17.15 9.31 12.01
CA LEU A 6 -17.81 10.60 11.83
C LEU A 6 -19.20 10.61 12.45
N ASP A 7 -19.54 11.62 13.22
CA ASP A 7 -20.86 11.78 13.84
C ASP A 7 -21.51 13.12 13.50
N VAL A 8 -22.77 13.27 13.88
CA VAL A 8 -23.51 14.53 13.74
C VAL A 8 -22.77 15.62 14.50
N ASN A 9 -22.66 16.80 13.88
CA ASN A 9 -21.87 17.96 14.30
C ASN A 9 -20.36 17.93 13.98
N ASP A 10 -19.82 16.83 13.45
CA ASP A 10 -18.47 16.88 12.89
C ASP A 10 -18.44 17.75 11.63
N THR A 11 -17.24 18.21 11.28
CA THR A 11 -17.02 19.12 10.16
C THR A 11 -16.27 18.46 9.03
N LEU A 12 -16.70 18.74 7.79
CA LEU A 12 -16.03 18.31 6.57
C LEU A 12 -15.58 19.54 5.78
N GLN A 13 -14.40 19.47 5.17
CA GLN A 13 -13.90 20.50 4.27
C GLN A 13 -14.25 20.15 2.83
N LEU A 14 -14.85 21.11 2.12
CA LEU A 14 -15.17 21.00 0.70
C LEU A 14 -14.02 21.52 -0.18
N LYS A 15 -14.08 21.21 -1.48
CA LYS A 15 -13.10 21.61 -2.49
C LYS A 15 -12.83 23.12 -2.56
N ASP A 16 -13.82 23.94 -2.26
CA ASP A 16 -13.73 25.41 -2.24
C ASP A 16 -13.21 25.97 -0.90
N ASN A 17 -12.75 25.09 0.01
CA ASN A 17 -12.36 25.37 1.39
C ASN A 17 -13.50 25.82 2.31
N SER A 18 -14.75 25.72 1.88
CA SER A 18 -15.87 25.86 2.81
C SER A 18 -15.94 24.67 3.77
N ILE A 19 -16.52 24.91 4.93
CA ILE A 19 -16.72 23.89 5.97
C ILE A 19 -18.21 23.60 6.04
N VAL A 20 -18.57 22.33 5.96
CA VAL A 20 -19.93 21.85 6.20
C VAL A 20 -19.99 21.03 7.46
N VAL A 21 -21.12 21.09 8.15
CA VAL A 21 -21.38 20.29 9.36
C VAL A 21 -22.21 19.08 8.96
N ILE A 22 -21.92 17.93 9.54
CA ILE A 22 -22.72 16.72 9.36
C ILE A 22 -24.03 16.92 10.14
N ASP A 23 -25.11 17.19 9.42
CA ASP A 23 -26.44 17.39 10.02
C ASP A 23 -27.12 16.06 10.38
N ASN A 24 -26.80 14.98 9.66
CA ASN A 24 -27.43 13.68 9.84
C ASN A 24 -26.53 12.54 9.32
N LYS A 25 -26.58 11.39 9.98
CA LYS A 25 -25.94 10.14 9.58
C LYS A 25 -26.96 9.02 9.55
N ILE A 26 -27.16 8.43 8.38
CA ILE A 26 -28.08 7.32 8.17
C ILE A 26 -27.29 6.12 7.65
N ILE A 27 -27.39 4.99 8.36
CA ILE A 27 -26.80 3.72 7.94
C ILE A 27 -27.90 2.88 7.28
N PHE A 28 -27.75 2.61 5.98
CA PHE A 28 -28.64 1.72 5.26
C PHE A 28 -28.17 0.27 5.41
N SER A 29 -29.07 -0.62 5.84
CA SER A 29 -28.77 -2.07 5.91
C SER A 29 -28.94 -2.80 4.58
N THR A 30 -29.26 -2.09 3.49
CA THR A 30 -29.47 -2.67 2.17
C THR A 30 -28.19 -2.67 1.36
N PHE A 31 -27.85 -3.83 0.78
CA PHE A 31 -26.71 -3.95 -0.11
C PHE A 31 -27.01 -3.26 -1.44
N ILE A 32 -26.29 -2.18 -1.74
CA ILE A 32 -26.35 -1.46 -3.01
C ILE A 32 -25.04 -1.61 -3.77
N LYS A 33 -25.09 -1.53 -5.10
CA LYS A 33 -23.87 -1.51 -5.91
C LYS A 33 -23.13 -0.18 -5.69
N VAL A 34 -21.91 -0.26 -5.17
CA VAL A 34 -21.02 0.89 -4.94
C VAL A 34 -19.89 0.90 -5.95
N TYR A 35 -19.27 2.06 -6.16
CA TYR A 35 -18.14 2.25 -7.07
C TYR A 35 -16.97 2.84 -6.30
N ASN A 36 -15.76 2.42 -6.65
CA ASN A 36 -14.51 2.99 -6.16
C ASN A 36 -13.74 3.63 -7.32
N LEU A 37 -12.95 4.69 -7.04
CA LEU A 37 -12.10 5.35 -8.03
C LEU A 37 -10.63 5.16 -7.64
N GLU A 38 -9.81 4.76 -8.61
CA GLU A 38 -8.36 4.67 -8.47
C GLU A 38 -7.72 5.94 -9.04
N ILE A 39 -6.86 6.57 -8.25
CA ILE A 39 -6.12 7.78 -8.60
C ILE A 39 -4.62 7.48 -8.47
N GLU A 40 -3.83 7.76 -9.51
CA GLU A 40 -2.41 7.35 -9.59
C GLU A 40 -1.50 7.98 -8.51
N ASP A 41 -1.88 9.14 -7.97
CA ASP A 41 -1.03 9.93 -7.07
C ASP A 41 -1.47 9.82 -5.60
N ASN A 42 -2.26 10.78 -5.14
CA ASN A 42 -2.81 10.81 -3.79
C ASN A 42 -4.12 10.04 -3.84
N GLU A 43 -4.28 8.98 -3.05
CA GLU A 43 -5.50 8.17 -2.92
C GLU A 43 -6.68 8.97 -2.30
N ASN A 44 -6.73 10.28 -2.56
CA ASN A 44 -7.77 11.21 -2.19
C ASN A 44 -8.47 11.72 -3.45
N TYR A 45 -9.79 11.76 -3.44
CA TYR A 45 -10.55 12.37 -4.52
C TYR A 45 -11.79 13.10 -3.99
N TYR A 46 -12.27 14.05 -4.78
CA TYR A 46 -13.51 14.76 -4.47
C TYR A 46 -14.71 13.96 -4.96
N VAL A 47 -15.68 13.72 -4.06
CA VAL A 47 -16.97 13.11 -4.36
C VAL A 47 -18.11 14.09 -4.14
N THR A 48 -19.29 13.78 -4.69
CA THR A 48 -20.52 14.62 -4.65
C THR A 48 -20.38 15.94 -5.41
N GLU A 49 -21.51 16.62 -5.64
CA GLU A 49 -21.51 17.95 -6.27
C GLU A 49 -20.76 19.01 -5.43
N GLY A 50 -20.82 18.88 -4.09
CA GLY A 50 -20.13 19.78 -3.17
C GLY A 50 -18.61 19.54 -3.09
N GLY A 51 -18.11 18.43 -3.64
CA GLY A 51 -16.69 18.12 -3.63
C GLY A 51 -16.16 17.85 -2.23
N VAL A 52 -16.68 16.82 -1.57
CA VAL A 52 -16.14 16.29 -0.30
C VAL A 52 -14.87 15.51 -0.59
N LEU A 53 -13.78 15.82 0.10
CA LEU A 53 -12.54 15.07 -0.02
C LEU A 53 -12.64 13.74 0.73
N VAL A 54 -12.55 12.62 0.00
CA VAL A 54 -12.50 11.27 0.58
C VAL A 54 -11.14 10.64 0.33
N HIS A 55 -10.73 9.73 1.22
CA HIS A 55 -9.50 8.96 1.12
C HIS A 55 -9.81 7.47 0.95
N ASN A 56 -9.07 6.78 0.08
CA ASN A 56 -9.24 5.36 -0.26
C ASN A 56 -8.12 4.46 0.31
N GLY A 57 -7.33 4.95 1.28
CA GLY A 57 -6.14 4.25 1.79
C GLY A 57 -6.35 3.46 3.09
N CYS A 58 -7.19 2.40 3.09
CA CYS A 58 -7.41 1.54 4.27
C CYS A 58 -6.13 0.82 4.75
N ARG A 59 -5.13 0.66 3.88
CA ARG A 59 -3.90 -0.09 4.18
C ARG A 59 -3.02 0.62 5.21
N GLU A 60 -2.80 1.92 5.08
CA GLU A 60 -1.93 2.66 6.02
C GLU A 60 -2.57 2.76 7.41
N GLU A 61 -3.89 2.69 7.50
CA GLU A 61 -4.62 2.66 8.77
C GLU A 61 -4.46 1.33 9.50
N TYR A 62 -4.57 0.21 8.80
CA TYR A 62 -4.54 -1.13 9.40
C TYR A 62 -3.13 -1.70 9.61
N VAL A 63 -2.35 -1.79 8.54
CA VAL A 63 -1.01 -2.41 8.59
C VAL A 63 0.11 -1.38 8.61
N GLY A 64 -0.14 -0.16 8.14
CA GLY A 64 0.87 0.90 8.08
C GLY A 64 1.62 0.97 6.76
N ARG A 65 2.62 1.85 6.70
CA ARG A 65 3.37 2.15 5.46
C ARG A 65 4.27 0.98 5.07
N THR A 66 4.38 0.72 3.77
CA THR A 66 5.46 -0.12 3.23
C THR A 66 6.81 0.49 3.62
N PRO A 67 7.77 -0.30 4.12
CA PRO A 67 9.14 0.17 4.28
C PRO A 67 9.69 0.67 2.95
N GLY A 68 10.50 1.73 2.96
CA GLY A 68 11.19 2.20 1.76
C GLY A 68 12.41 1.34 1.43
N LYS A 69 12.81 1.29 0.16
CA LYS A 69 14.03 0.59 -0.30
C LYS A 69 15.33 1.02 0.38
N ASN A 70 15.38 2.27 0.87
CA ASN A 70 16.53 2.81 1.61
C ASN A 70 16.45 2.58 3.13
N SER A 71 15.36 1.99 3.64
CA SER A 71 15.21 1.68 5.06
C SER A 71 16.11 0.52 5.49
N ARG A 72 16.13 0.19 6.80
CA ARG A 72 16.79 -1.04 7.27
C ARG A 72 16.24 -2.27 6.56
N THR A 73 14.91 -2.43 6.52
CA THR A 73 14.22 -3.53 5.85
C THR A 73 14.56 -3.60 4.35
N GLY A 74 14.56 -2.45 3.65
CA GLY A 74 14.90 -2.42 2.22
C GLY A 74 16.35 -2.82 1.92
N ARG A 75 17.30 -2.46 2.79
CA ARG A 75 18.69 -2.91 2.69
C ARG A 75 18.84 -4.41 2.92
N GLU A 76 18.15 -4.95 3.93
CA GLU A 76 18.12 -6.40 4.19
C GLU A 76 17.56 -7.18 2.99
N VAL A 77 16.50 -6.66 2.33
CA VAL A 77 15.96 -7.25 1.10
C VAL A 77 17.02 -7.27 0.00
N PHE A 78 17.69 -6.15 -0.26
CA PHE A 78 18.75 -6.07 -1.27
C PHE A 78 19.90 -7.04 -0.97
N ASP A 79 20.34 -7.10 0.30
CA ASP A 79 21.41 -8.00 0.74
C ASP A 79 21.02 -9.47 0.59
N ARG A 80 19.75 -9.82 0.80
CA ARG A 80 19.23 -11.17 0.55
C ARG A 80 19.22 -11.48 -0.94
N MET A 81 18.74 -10.56 -1.77
CA MET A 81 18.71 -10.71 -3.24
C MET A 81 20.12 -10.82 -3.84
N LEU A 82 21.12 -10.17 -3.24
CA LEU A 82 22.53 -10.33 -3.64
C LEU A 82 23.06 -11.73 -3.35
N LYS A 83 22.56 -12.38 -2.29
CA LYS A 83 23.00 -13.70 -1.82
C LYS A 83 22.15 -14.85 -2.34
N SER A 84 21.08 -14.57 -3.10
CA SER A 84 20.25 -15.61 -3.69
C SER A 84 21.01 -16.38 -4.77
N ASP A 85 20.54 -17.59 -5.09
CA ASP A 85 21.09 -18.41 -6.18
C ASP A 85 19.97 -18.81 -7.15
N PRO A 86 19.93 -18.24 -8.38
CA PRO A 86 20.84 -17.20 -8.89
C PRO A 86 20.64 -15.84 -8.18
N PRO A 87 21.64 -14.94 -8.20
CA PRO A 87 21.52 -13.61 -7.60
C PRO A 87 20.49 -12.78 -8.36
N THR A 88 19.59 -12.15 -7.62
CA THR A 88 18.53 -11.27 -8.14
C THR A 88 18.80 -9.79 -7.86
N ALA A 89 19.91 -9.48 -7.20
CA ALA A 89 20.51 -8.16 -7.11
C ALA A 89 22.00 -8.25 -7.45
N ARG A 90 22.60 -7.14 -7.89
CA ARG A 90 24.04 -7.07 -8.15
C ARG A 90 24.61 -5.70 -7.84
N ILE A 91 25.88 -5.69 -7.43
CA ILE A 91 26.67 -4.47 -7.21
C ILE A 91 27.73 -4.23 -8.29
N LYS A 92 27.87 -5.18 -9.22
CA LYS A 92 28.74 -5.09 -10.38
C LYS A 92 28.01 -5.66 -11.59
N ASN A 93 28.09 -4.98 -12.72
CA ASN A 93 27.53 -5.49 -13.97
C ASN A 93 28.51 -6.47 -14.66
N GLU A 94 28.12 -6.97 -15.82
CA GLU A 94 28.90 -7.93 -16.61
C GLU A 94 30.24 -7.36 -17.10
N PHE A 95 30.38 -6.03 -17.15
CA PHE A 95 31.61 -5.32 -17.51
C PHE A 95 32.49 -5.00 -16.31
N GLY A 96 32.06 -5.36 -15.09
CA GLY A 96 32.78 -5.10 -13.84
C GLY A 96 32.61 -3.68 -13.28
N GLU A 97 31.71 -2.88 -13.86
CA GLU A 97 31.40 -1.54 -13.38
C GLU A 97 30.56 -1.61 -12.10
N ALA A 98 30.81 -0.68 -11.17
CA ALA A 98 30.04 -0.59 -9.94
C ALA A 98 28.62 -0.09 -10.26
N VAL A 99 27.62 -0.90 -9.92
CA VAL A 99 26.20 -0.60 -10.12
C VAL A 99 25.42 -0.94 -8.85
N LYS A 100 24.14 -0.61 -8.81
CA LYS A 100 23.25 -1.11 -7.75
C LYS A 100 21.91 -1.47 -8.37
N GLU A 101 21.83 -2.71 -8.85
CA GLU A 101 20.74 -3.16 -9.70
C GLU A 101 20.00 -4.36 -9.11
N PHE A 102 18.76 -4.54 -9.54
CA PHE A 102 17.91 -5.69 -9.26
C PHE A 102 17.37 -6.28 -10.56
N TRP A 103 17.05 -7.56 -10.53
CA TRP A 103 16.51 -8.29 -11.68
C TRP A 103 15.00 -8.07 -11.78
N ASP A 104 14.55 -7.43 -12.86
CA ASP A 104 13.15 -7.36 -13.25
C ASP A 104 12.80 -8.64 -14.03
N ALA A 105 12.17 -9.60 -13.34
CA ALA A 105 11.81 -10.89 -13.91
C ALA A 105 10.76 -10.77 -15.03
N ASP A 106 9.86 -9.79 -14.95
CA ASP A 106 8.76 -9.62 -15.90
C ASP A 106 9.30 -9.14 -17.27
N ASN A 107 10.23 -8.18 -17.24
CA ASN A 107 10.85 -7.64 -18.45
C ASN A 107 12.19 -8.30 -18.82
N LYS A 108 12.71 -9.19 -17.96
CA LYS A 108 13.99 -9.90 -18.11
C LYS A 108 15.18 -8.96 -18.30
N VAL A 109 15.24 -7.91 -17.50
CA VAL A 109 16.31 -6.90 -17.54
C VAL A 109 16.82 -6.57 -16.14
N TRP A 110 18.08 -6.17 -16.04
CA TRP A 110 18.62 -5.53 -14.85
C TRP A 110 18.17 -4.07 -14.83
N ARG A 111 17.73 -3.59 -13.66
CA ARG A 111 17.30 -2.20 -13.44
C ARG A 111 18.01 -1.58 -12.27
N ASP A 112 18.21 -0.27 -12.33
CA ASP A 112 18.76 0.48 -11.20
C ASP A 112 17.79 0.45 -10.02
N ILE A 113 18.31 0.33 -8.80
CA ILE A 113 17.51 0.30 -7.58
C ILE A 113 16.60 1.53 -7.41
N SER A 114 16.92 2.67 -8.03
CA SER A 114 16.04 3.85 -8.06
C SER A 114 14.68 3.57 -8.69
N GLU A 115 14.60 2.62 -9.63
CA GLU A 115 13.38 2.13 -10.28
C GLU A 115 12.67 1.02 -9.48
N ALA A 116 13.20 0.62 -8.32
CA ALA A 116 12.57 -0.38 -7.47
C ALA A 116 11.50 0.24 -6.57
N ASP A 117 10.39 -0.46 -6.39
CA ASP A 117 9.54 -0.35 -5.21
C ASP A 117 9.68 -1.62 -4.36
N MET A 118 9.25 -1.55 -3.09
CA MET A 118 9.22 -2.69 -2.18
C MET A 118 7.92 -3.46 -2.41
N GLY A 119 7.97 -4.45 -3.29
CA GLY A 119 6.85 -5.33 -3.60
C GLY A 119 6.63 -6.35 -2.50
N HIS A 120 5.37 -6.62 -2.16
CA HIS A 120 5.00 -7.64 -1.18
C HIS A 120 5.10 -9.03 -1.81
N ILE A 121 5.78 -9.97 -1.15
CA ILE A 121 5.77 -11.39 -1.54
C ILE A 121 4.44 -12.03 -1.13
N HIS A 122 3.98 -11.69 0.07
CA HIS A 122 2.66 -12.03 0.59
C HIS A 122 1.86 -10.74 0.71
N ASP A 123 0.77 -10.63 -0.05
CA ASP A 123 -0.02 -9.42 -0.10
C ASP A 123 -0.49 -8.97 1.29
N ALA A 124 -0.33 -7.67 1.57
CA ALA A 124 -0.68 -7.09 2.86
C ALA A 124 -2.17 -7.24 3.22
N VAL A 125 -3.05 -7.23 2.21
CA VAL A 125 -4.50 -7.42 2.41
C VAL A 125 -4.82 -8.86 2.81
N THR A 126 -4.12 -9.84 2.24
CA THR A 126 -4.24 -11.26 2.60
C THR A 126 -3.78 -11.47 4.04
N TYR A 127 -2.59 -10.98 4.39
CA TYR A 127 -2.09 -11.05 5.77
C TYR A 127 -3.07 -10.41 6.76
N TRP A 128 -3.61 -9.23 6.43
CA TRP A 128 -4.58 -8.55 7.28
C TRP A 128 -5.85 -9.38 7.47
N ASN A 129 -6.45 -9.85 6.38
CA ASN A 129 -7.72 -10.58 6.42
C ASN A 129 -7.61 -11.92 7.16
N GLU A 130 -6.48 -12.61 7.04
CA GLU A 130 -6.26 -13.92 7.66
C GLU A 130 -5.75 -13.82 9.10
N THR A 131 -4.87 -12.86 9.39
CA THR A 131 -4.13 -12.80 10.67
C THR A 131 -4.20 -11.42 11.32
N GLY A 132 -3.82 -10.37 10.59
CA GLY A 132 -3.58 -9.04 11.15
C GLY A 132 -4.81 -8.43 11.84
N ARG A 133 -6.01 -8.64 11.30
CA ARG A 133 -7.26 -8.08 11.84
C ARG A 133 -7.59 -8.57 13.26
N TYR A 134 -7.12 -9.75 13.65
CA TYR A 134 -7.32 -10.31 14.99
C TYR A 134 -6.27 -9.84 16.02
N LEU A 135 -5.19 -9.22 15.55
CA LEU A 135 -4.12 -8.68 16.38
C LEU A 135 -4.30 -7.19 16.66
N GLY A 136 -5.23 -6.53 15.97
CA GLY A 136 -5.50 -5.10 16.06
C GLY A 136 -4.68 -4.28 15.06
N ALA A 137 -5.27 -3.19 14.59
CA ALA A 137 -4.63 -2.25 13.66
C ALA A 137 -3.33 -1.68 14.28
N LYS A 138 -2.24 -1.71 13.51
CA LYS A 138 -0.91 -1.24 13.93
C LYS A 138 -0.39 -1.82 15.24
N SER A 139 -0.85 -2.99 15.65
CA SER A 139 -0.29 -3.70 16.80
C SER A 139 1.20 -3.98 16.60
N LYS A 140 1.91 -4.32 17.68
CA LYS A 140 3.36 -4.59 17.62
C LYS A 140 3.65 -5.75 16.67
N GLU A 141 2.76 -6.74 16.64
CA GLU A 141 2.83 -7.93 15.80
C GLU A 141 2.62 -7.57 14.33
N VAL A 142 1.60 -6.76 14.01
CA VAL A 142 1.36 -6.26 12.65
C VAL A 142 2.51 -5.40 12.15
N CYS A 143 3.04 -4.50 12.99
CA CYS A 143 4.22 -3.70 12.65
C CYS A 143 5.47 -4.57 12.45
N LYS A 144 5.65 -5.61 13.28
CA LYS A 144 6.77 -6.56 13.15
C LYS A 144 6.71 -7.31 11.83
N TRP A 145 5.51 -7.74 11.41
CA TRP A 145 5.32 -8.35 10.10
C TRP A 145 5.66 -7.37 8.97
N MET A 146 5.13 -6.14 9.01
CA MET A 146 5.42 -5.11 8.01
C MET A 146 6.88 -4.67 7.95
N LEU A 147 7.66 -4.83 9.03
CA LEU A 147 9.09 -4.51 9.06
C LEU A 147 9.99 -5.69 8.71
N SER A 148 9.43 -6.89 8.56
CA SER A 148 10.19 -8.09 8.19
C SER A 148 10.58 -8.03 6.72
N SER A 149 11.88 -8.11 6.43
CA SER A 149 12.39 -8.12 5.06
C SER A 149 11.95 -9.37 4.29
N ASP A 150 11.62 -10.46 4.97
CA ASP A 150 11.12 -11.71 4.37
C ASP A 150 9.76 -11.58 3.68
N ASN A 151 9.04 -10.49 3.94
CA ASN A 151 7.75 -10.23 3.28
C ASN A 151 7.88 -9.42 1.99
N TYR A 152 9.09 -9.04 1.58
CA TYR A 152 9.30 -8.10 0.46
C TYR A 152 10.32 -8.58 -0.55
N ILE A 153 10.18 -8.14 -1.80
CA ILE A 153 11.20 -8.19 -2.84
C ILE A 153 11.32 -6.81 -3.51
N LEU A 154 12.46 -6.50 -4.13
CA LEU A 154 12.55 -5.32 -4.99
C LEU A 154 11.90 -5.65 -6.33
N GLU A 155 10.92 -4.85 -6.72
CA GLU A 155 10.17 -5.02 -7.96
C GLU A 155 10.13 -3.71 -8.74
N TYR A 156 10.05 -3.79 -10.07
CA TYR A 156 9.96 -2.62 -10.91
C TYR A 156 8.68 -1.82 -10.60
N TYR A 157 8.83 -0.53 -10.31
CA TYR A 157 7.76 0.30 -9.76
C TYR A 157 6.46 0.26 -10.60
N LYS A 158 6.55 0.25 -11.94
CA LYS A 158 5.36 0.21 -12.80
C LYS A 158 4.58 -1.09 -12.62
N THR A 159 5.28 -2.21 -12.62
CA THR A 159 4.65 -3.52 -12.46
C THR A 159 4.08 -3.67 -11.06
N ASN A 160 4.84 -3.31 -10.02
CA ASN A 160 4.39 -3.37 -8.62
C ASN A 160 3.12 -2.53 -8.40
N ARG A 161 3.09 -1.30 -8.92
CA ARG A 161 1.93 -0.41 -8.78
C ARG A 161 0.72 -0.95 -9.56
N SER A 162 0.93 -1.50 -10.75
CA SER A 162 -0.14 -2.14 -11.52
C SER A 162 -0.72 -3.37 -10.81
N LYS A 163 0.13 -4.21 -10.21
CA LYS A 163 -0.33 -5.36 -9.38
C LYS A 163 -1.13 -4.86 -8.17
N GLY A 164 -0.65 -3.81 -7.50
CA GLY A 164 -1.37 -3.17 -6.40
C GLY A 164 -2.77 -2.67 -6.78
N ALA A 165 -2.90 -2.04 -7.95
CA ALA A 165 -4.19 -1.61 -8.48
C ALA A 165 -5.15 -2.79 -8.71
N ILE A 166 -4.70 -3.84 -9.41
CA ILE A 166 -5.51 -5.05 -9.66
C ILE A 166 -5.92 -5.73 -8.35
N LEU A 167 -5.02 -5.81 -7.38
CA LEU A 167 -5.30 -6.39 -6.07
C LEU A 167 -6.37 -5.58 -5.32
N GLY A 168 -6.31 -4.25 -5.39
CA GLY A 168 -7.32 -3.36 -4.80
C GLY A 168 -8.72 -3.50 -5.41
N GLN A 169 -8.82 -3.94 -6.68
CA GLN A 169 -10.10 -4.24 -7.33
C GLN A 169 -10.69 -5.59 -6.93
N THR A 170 -9.83 -6.54 -6.55
CA THR A 170 -10.24 -7.95 -6.33
C THR A 170 -10.37 -8.32 -4.86
N THR A 171 -9.65 -7.64 -3.98
CA THR A 171 -9.62 -7.94 -2.55
C THR A 171 -9.64 -6.66 -1.72
N THR A 172 -10.51 -6.60 -0.71
CA THR A 172 -10.63 -5.47 0.21
C THR A 172 -10.20 -5.87 1.63
N TYR A 173 -9.74 -4.88 2.40
CA TYR A 173 -9.43 -5.07 3.82
C TYR A 173 -10.73 -5.24 4.61
N LEU A 174 -10.84 -6.32 5.38
CA LEU A 174 -11.94 -6.54 6.32
C LEU A 174 -11.75 -5.63 7.55
N PRO A 175 -12.83 -5.25 8.26
CA PRO A 175 -12.71 -4.48 9.49
C PRO A 175 -11.93 -5.27 10.57
N PRO A 176 -11.25 -4.57 11.50
CA PRO A 176 -10.62 -5.20 12.67
C PRO A 176 -11.67 -5.98 13.49
N PHE A 177 -11.22 -7.02 14.19
CA PHE A 177 -12.09 -7.88 15.01
C PHE A 177 -12.30 -7.32 16.42
#